data_AF-A0A1Y1QH37-F1
#
_entry.id   AF-A0A1Y1QH37-F1
#
_cell.length_a   1.000
_cell.length_b   1.000
_cell.length_c   1.000
_cell.angle_alpha   90.00
_cell.angle_beta   90.00
_cell.angle_gamma   90.00
#
_symmetry.space_group_name_H-M   'P 1'
#
loop_
_entity.id
_entity.type
_entity.pdbx_description
1 polymer ?
#
loop_
_entity_poly.entity_id
_entity_poly.type
_entity_poly.pdbx_seq_one_letter_code
_entity_poly.pdbx_strand_id
1 'polypeptide(L)'
;MVNYSIPASLCGLKGEAPRGEKVVADAARGNCLACHELPIKGVEAYGTIAPPLSGVANRLSEAQLRLRVVDSRHLNPNSIMPGFYRNPSLINRPGKGYEGRTFLAAQDVEDVIAYLVTLK
;
A
#
# COMPACT_ATOMS: atom_id res chain seq x y z
N MET A 1 4.86 -15.53 -1.59
CA MET A 1 3.46 -15.31 -2.01
C MET A 1 2.82 -16.67 -2.24
N VAL A 2 1.59 -16.86 -1.78
CA VAL A 2 0.82 -18.09 -2.01
C VAL A 2 -0.63 -17.70 -2.31
N ASN A 3 -1.23 -18.27 -3.36
CA ASN A 3 -2.64 -18.03 -3.73
C ASN A 3 -3.04 -16.54 -3.73
N TYR A 4 -2.30 -15.70 -4.45
CA TYR A 4 -2.58 -14.25 -4.56
C TYR A 4 -2.62 -13.52 -3.20
N SER A 5 -1.76 -13.93 -2.27
CA SER A 5 -1.64 -13.32 -0.95
C SER A 5 -0.22 -13.39 -0.39
N ILE A 6 0.06 -12.53 0.60
CA ILE A 6 1.26 -12.56 1.43
C ILE A 6 0.81 -12.78 2.89
N PRO A 7 0.76 -14.05 3.36
CA PRO A 7 0.18 -14.38 4.67
C PRO A 7 1.01 -13.87 5.84
N ALA A 8 2.33 -14.04 5.79
CA ALA A 8 3.22 -13.55 6.83
C ALA A 8 3.41 -12.04 6.72
N SER A 9 3.49 -11.35 7.86
CA SER A 9 3.89 -9.95 7.88
C SER A 9 5.33 -9.78 7.41
N LEU A 10 5.61 -8.63 6.81
CA LEU A 10 6.96 -8.29 6.37
C LEU A 10 7.87 -8.18 7.60
N CYS A 11 8.97 -8.95 7.56
CA CYS A 11 9.97 -8.99 8.64
C CYS A 11 9.42 -9.37 10.02
N GLY A 12 8.24 -10.01 10.10
CA GLY A 12 7.61 -10.34 11.39
C GLY A 12 7.09 -9.12 12.17
N LEU A 13 7.00 -7.96 11.52
CA LEU A 13 6.59 -6.71 12.14
C LEU A 13 5.07 -6.68 12.39
N LYS A 14 4.66 -5.84 13.35
CA LYS A 14 3.27 -5.56 13.66
C LYS A 14 2.95 -4.11 13.28
N GLY A 15 1.90 -3.92 12.49
CA GLY A 15 1.45 -2.60 12.06
C GLY A 15 0.64 -1.85 13.12
N GLU A 16 0.65 -0.52 13.01
CA GLU A 16 -0.15 0.40 13.81
C GLU A 16 -1.04 1.28 12.90
N ALA A 17 -2.36 1.10 13.01
CA ALA A 17 -3.32 1.79 12.15
C ALA A 17 -3.20 3.32 12.16
N PRO A 18 -2.99 4.02 13.29
CA PRO A 18 -2.81 5.47 13.28
C PRO A 18 -1.55 5.94 12.54
N ARG A 19 -0.49 5.11 12.47
CA ARG A 19 0.68 5.40 11.64
C ARG A 19 0.37 5.13 10.17
N GLY A 20 -0.38 4.06 9.89
CA GLY A 20 -0.83 3.70 8.55
C GLY A 20 -1.66 4.78 7.88
N GLU A 21 -2.63 5.35 8.61
CA GLU A 21 -3.44 6.48 8.14
C GLU A 21 -2.56 7.66 7.70
N LYS A 22 -1.52 7.97 8.50
CA LYS A 22 -0.54 9.02 8.15
C LYS A 22 0.27 8.63 6.91
N VAL A 23 0.69 7.38 6.75
CA VAL A 23 1.45 6.93 5.57
C VAL A 23 0.61 7.07 4.30
N VAL A 24 -0.65 6.65 4.31
CA VAL A 24 -1.52 6.69 3.12
C VAL A 24 -1.85 8.12 2.68
N ALA A 25 -1.92 9.06 3.64
CA ALA A 25 -2.23 10.47 3.38
C ALA A 25 -1.00 11.33 3.01
N ASP A 26 0.21 10.82 3.22
CA ASP A 26 1.45 11.57 3.03
C ASP A 26 1.91 11.53 1.57
N ALA A 27 2.00 12.71 0.94
CA ALA A 27 2.36 12.88 -0.47
C ALA A 27 3.79 12.42 -0.81
N ALA A 28 4.71 12.42 0.17
CA ALA A 28 6.09 11.96 -0.01
C ALA A 28 6.28 10.47 0.33
N ARG A 29 5.25 9.81 0.87
CA ARG A 29 5.26 8.38 1.24
C ARG A 29 4.24 7.59 0.42
N GLY A 30 3.11 7.23 1.02
CA GLY A 30 2.12 6.36 0.38
C GLY A 30 1.33 7.07 -0.73
N ASN A 31 1.09 8.38 -0.58
CA ASN A 31 0.34 9.23 -1.51
C ASN A 31 -0.92 8.56 -2.10
N CYS A 32 -1.61 7.75 -1.29
CA CYS A 32 -2.70 6.90 -1.78
C CYS A 32 -3.90 7.74 -2.20
N LEU A 33 -4.09 8.89 -1.55
CA LEU A 33 -5.13 9.89 -1.85
C LEU A 33 -5.04 10.45 -3.27
N ALA A 34 -3.87 10.41 -3.91
CA ALA A 34 -3.72 10.83 -5.30
C ALA A 34 -4.48 9.92 -6.29
N CYS A 35 -4.85 8.70 -5.88
CA CYS A 35 -5.56 7.74 -6.73
C CYS A 35 -6.87 7.23 -6.13
N HIS A 36 -6.97 7.16 -4.80
CA HIS A 36 -8.07 6.53 -4.08
C HIS A 36 -8.75 7.52 -3.12
N GLU A 37 -10.05 7.39 -2.99
CA GLU A 37 -10.79 7.96 -1.85
C GLU A 37 -10.65 7.06 -0.61
N LEU A 38 -10.37 7.69 0.54
CA LEU A 38 -10.21 7.07 1.86
C LEU A 38 -10.95 7.92 2.90
N PRO A 39 -11.56 7.33 3.95
CA PRO A 39 -12.38 8.06 4.92
C PRO A 39 -11.55 8.83 5.96
N ILE A 40 -10.69 9.74 5.50
CA ILE A 40 -9.78 10.54 6.35
C ILE A 40 -10.38 11.94 6.54
N LYS A 41 -10.48 12.38 7.80
CA LYS A 41 -11.04 13.70 8.13
C LYS A 41 -10.10 14.82 7.64
N GLY A 42 -10.68 15.87 7.08
CA GLY A 42 -9.95 17.08 6.68
C GLY A 42 -9.19 16.97 5.35
N VAL A 43 -9.36 15.88 4.59
CA VAL A 43 -8.87 15.80 3.21
C VAL A 43 -9.90 16.45 2.27
N GLU A 44 -9.46 17.48 1.55
CA GLU A 44 -10.33 18.29 0.69
C GLU A 44 -10.53 17.68 -0.71
N ALA A 45 -9.57 16.89 -1.19
CA ALA A 45 -9.58 16.33 -2.54
C ALA A 45 -8.98 14.93 -2.58
N TYR A 46 -9.58 14.08 -3.40
CA TYR A 46 -9.12 12.73 -3.70
C TYR A 46 -8.99 12.56 -5.21
N GLY A 47 -8.04 11.72 -5.63
CA GLY A 47 -8.00 11.21 -6.98
C GLY A 47 -9.10 10.19 -7.23
N THR A 48 -9.49 10.05 -8.50
CA THR A 48 -10.52 9.11 -8.97
C THR A 48 -9.96 8.06 -9.93
N ILE A 49 -8.63 7.92 -9.96
CA ILE A 49 -7.91 6.99 -10.84
C ILE A 49 -8.24 5.53 -10.48
N ALA A 50 -8.49 5.25 -9.19
CA ALA A 50 -8.75 3.92 -8.68
C ALA A 50 -9.95 3.91 -7.71
N PRO A 51 -10.58 2.74 -7.46
CA PRO A 51 -11.79 2.66 -6.65
C PRO A 51 -11.59 3.15 -5.21
N PRO A 52 -12.63 3.64 -4.52
CA PRO A 52 -12.56 3.96 -3.10
C PRO A 52 -12.13 2.75 -2.26
N LEU A 53 -11.41 3.02 -1.18
CA LEU A 53 -10.91 1.99 -0.26
C LEU A 53 -11.78 1.82 0.99
N SER A 54 -12.86 2.60 1.13
CA SER A 54 -13.90 2.32 2.11
C SER A 54 -14.46 0.90 1.93
N GLY A 55 -14.65 0.17 3.02
CA GLY A 55 -15.13 -1.22 3.01
C GLY A 55 -14.18 -2.24 2.38
N VAL A 56 -12.92 -1.90 2.09
CA VAL A 56 -11.97 -2.83 1.45
C VAL A 56 -11.72 -4.08 2.30
N ALA A 57 -11.76 -3.97 3.63
CA ALA A 57 -11.57 -5.09 4.54
C ALA A 57 -12.75 -6.08 4.58
N ASN A 58 -13.91 -5.72 4.03
CA ASN A 58 -15.03 -6.66 3.89
C ASN A 58 -14.83 -7.63 2.71
N ARG A 59 -14.02 -7.24 1.73
CA ARG A 59 -13.85 -7.96 0.46
C ARG A 59 -12.48 -8.57 0.27
N LEU A 60 -11.48 -8.14 1.05
CA LEU A 60 -10.12 -8.65 0.99
C LEU A 60 -9.62 -9.01 2.39
N SER A 61 -8.97 -10.16 2.50
CA SER A 61 -8.21 -10.53 3.68
C SER A 61 -6.96 -9.65 3.84
N GLU A 62 -6.44 -9.57 5.06
CA GLU A 62 -5.19 -8.85 5.37
C GLU A 62 -4.03 -9.28 4.46
N ALA A 63 -3.89 -10.59 4.23
CA ALA A 63 -2.84 -11.13 3.35
C ALA A 63 -2.99 -10.69 1.88
N GLN A 64 -4.23 -10.49 1.41
CA GLN A 64 -4.52 -10.00 0.06
C GLN A 64 -4.34 -8.48 -0.04
N LEU A 65 -4.57 -7.73 1.04
CA LEU A 65 -4.25 -6.31 1.13
C LEU A 65 -2.72 -6.13 1.08
N ARG A 66 -1.97 -6.92 1.86
CA ARG A 66 -0.51 -6.92 1.88
C ARG A 66 0.09 -7.11 0.49
N LEU A 67 -0.42 -8.08 -0.28
CA LEU A 67 0.04 -8.26 -1.66
C LEU A 67 -0.15 -7.00 -2.51
N ARG A 68 -1.31 -6.35 -2.43
CA ARG A 68 -1.62 -5.16 -3.25
C ARG A 68 -0.71 -3.99 -2.92
N VAL A 69 -0.42 -3.76 -1.65
CA VAL A 69 0.49 -2.69 -1.22
C VAL A 69 1.95 -3.03 -1.56
N VAL A 70 2.37 -4.29 -1.39
CA VAL A 70 3.72 -4.74 -1.75
C VAL A 70 3.96 -4.55 -3.25
N ASP A 71 3.14 -5.19 -4.09
CA ASP A 71 3.13 -4.99 -5.54
C ASP A 71 1.87 -5.59 -6.18
N SER A 72 0.91 -4.72 -6.53
CA SER A 72 -0.33 -5.09 -7.23
C SER A 72 -0.10 -5.69 -8.62
N ARG A 73 1.10 -5.52 -9.22
CA ARG A 73 1.40 -6.07 -10.55
C ARG A 73 1.46 -7.58 -10.61
N HIS A 74 1.58 -8.24 -9.45
CA HIS A 74 1.41 -9.69 -9.36
C HIS A 74 -0.05 -10.16 -9.56
N LEU A 75 -1.02 -9.25 -9.42
CA LEU A 75 -2.44 -9.51 -9.68
C LEU A 75 -2.84 -9.03 -11.07
N ASN A 76 -2.41 -7.82 -11.43
CA ASN A 76 -2.64 -7.22 -12.73
C ASN A 76 -1.32 -6.59 -13.23
N PRO A 77 -0.60 -7.23 -14.16
CA PRO A 77 0.67 -6.72 -14.68
C PRO A 77 0.60 -5.28 -15.23
N ASN A 78 -0.59 -4.84 -15.67
CA ASN A 78 -0.84 -3.50 -16.19
C ASN A 78 -1.28 -2.50 -15.11
N SER A 79 -1.25 -2.87 -13.83
CA SER A 79 -1.60 -1.95 -12.75
C SER A 79 -0.67 -0.75 -12.73
N ILE A 80 -1.26 0.43 -12.63
CA ILE A 80 -0.53 1.69 -12.43
C ILE A 80 -0.21 1.95 -10.96
N MET A 81 -0.92 1.29 -10.03
CA MET A 81 -0.63 1.39 -8.59
C MET A 81 0.84 1.03 -8.33
N PRO A 82 1.64 1.88 -7.67
CA PRO A 82 3.04 1.57 -7.38
C PRO A 82 3.19 0.34 -6.51
N GLY A 83 4.24 -0.46 -6.75
CA GLY A 83 4.64 -1.51 -5.82
C GLY A 83 5.52 -0.92 -4.73
N PHE A 84 4.91 -0.57 -3.58
CA PHE A 84 5.58 0.20 -2.53
C PHE A 84 6.70 -0.58 -1.83
N TYR A 85 6.64 -1.92 -1.90
CA TYR A 85 7.67 -2.82 -1.38
C TYR A 85 8.13 -3.85 -2.44
N ARG A 86 8.07 -3.44 -3.72
CA ARG A 86 8.52 -4.26 -4.85
C ARG A 86 10.03 -4.49 -4.79
N ASN A 87 10.47 -5.64 -5.30
CA ASN A 87 11.89 -5.93 -5.48
C ASN A 87 12.57 -4.78 -6.28
N PRO A 88 13.57 -4.09 -5.71
CA PRO A 88 14.19 -2.92 -6.36
C PRO A 88 14.84 -3.22 -7.71
N SER A 89 15.30 -4.46 -7.93
CA SER A 89 15.88 -4.89 -9.22
C SER A 89 14.88 -4.82 -10.39
N LEU A 90 13.58 -4.73 -10.09
CA LEU A 90 12.51 -4.63 -11.08
C LEU A 90 12.09 -3.18 -11.36
N ILE A 91 12.77 -2.19 -10.77
CA ILE A 91 12.51 -0.76 -10.97
C ILE A 91 13.49 -0.25 -12.02
N ASN A 92 12.95 0.26 -13.13
CA ASN A 92 13.77 0.80 -14.21
C ASN A 92 14.16 2.25 -13.92
N ARG A 93 15.47 2.51 -13.85
CA ARG A 93 16.05 3.86 -13.67
C ARG A 93 15.46 4.57 -12.44
N PRO A 94 15.54 3.97 -11.22
CA PRO A 94 15.06 4.63 -10.01
C PRO A 94 15.79 5.96 -9.81
N GLY A 95 15.13 6.93 -9.18
CA GLY A 95 15.82 8.13 -8.72
C GLY A 95 16.92 7.76 -7.73
N LYS A 96 18.02 8.53 -7.67
CA LYS A 96 19.23 8.21 -6.89
C LYS A 96 18.96 7.74 -5.46
N GLY A 97 18.00 8.35 -4.76
CA GLY A 97 17.65 7.98 -3.38
C GLY A 97 16.97 6.60 -3.20
N TYR A 98 16.49 6.01 -4.30
CA TYR A 98 15.75 4.75 -4.35
C TYR A 98 16.50 3.63 -5.09
N GLU A 99 17.74 3.87 -5.54
CA GLU A 99 18.57 2.83 -6.13
C GLU A 99 18.78 1.68 -5.13
N GLY A 100 18.39 0.46 -5.51
CA GLY A 100 18.49 -0.73 -4.66
C GLY A 100 17.56 -0.76 -3.44
N ARG A 101 16.57 0.13 -3.36
CA ARG A 101 15.69 0.29 -2.19
C ARG A 101 14.21 0.23 -2.57
N THR A 102 13.38 -0.14 -1.60
CA THR A 102 11.92 -0.06 -1.70
C THR A 102 11.44 1.38 -1.48
N PHE A 103 10.22 1.71 -1.93
CA PHE A 103 9.64 3.04 -1.72
C PHE A 103 9.21 3.28 -0.27
N LEU A 104 8.57 2.27 0.33
CA LEU A 104 8.23 2.26 1.76
C LEU A 104 9.13 1.29 2.52
N ALA A 105 9.32 1.52 3.82
CA ALA A 105 9.91 0.51 4.69
C ALA A 105 8.91 -0.62 4.98
N ALA A 106 9.40 -1.78 5.44
CA ALA A 106 8.53 -2.89 5.83
C ALA A 106 7.52 -2.47 6.92
N GLN A 107 7.96 -1.67 7.89
CA GLN A 107 7.09 -1.17 8.96
C GLN A 107 5.98 -0.24 8.41
N ASP A 108 6.31 0.66 7.48
CA ASP A 108 5.30 1.54 6.87
C ASP A 108 4.24 0.72 6.13
N VAL A 109 4.65 -0.34 5.42
CA VAL A 109 3.71 -1.23 4.74
C VAL A 109 2.80 -1.93 5.74
N GLU A 110 3.33 -2.50 6.82
CA GLU A 110 2.51 -3.15 7.83
C GLU A 110 1.57 -2.17 8.55
N ASP A 111 2.02 -0.94 8.79
CA ASP A 111 1.17 0.13 9.32
C ASP A 111 0.01 0.45 8.36
N VAL A 112 0.29 0.59 7.05
CA VAL A 112 -0.74 0.77 6.01
C VAL A 112 -1.71 -0.40 6.02
N ILE A 113 -1.22 -1.64 6.07
CA ILE A 113 -2.10 -2.82 6.14
C ILE A 113 -2.98 -2.75 7.38
N ALA A 114 -2.40 -2.49 8.57
CA ALA A 114 -3.13 -2.35 9.82
C ALA A 114 -4.25 -1.30 9.73
N TYR A 115 -4.03 -0.19 9.03
CA TYR A 115 -5.07 0.80 8.75
C TYR A 115 -6.13 0.27 7.77
N LEU A 116 -5.73 -0.34 6.65
CA LEU A 116 -6.68 -0.85 5.66
C LEU A 116 -7.61 -1.94 6.24
N VAL A 117 -7.16 -2.75 7.20
CA VAL A 117 -8.02 -3.76 7.85
C VAL A 117 -9.12 -3.15 8.72
N THR A 118 -9.01 -1.87 9.12
CA THR A 118 -10.05 -1.17 9.88
C THR A 118 -11.18 -0.66 8.97
N LEU A 119 -10.94 -0.56 7.66
CA LEU A 119 -11.87 -0.02 6.67
C LEU A 119 -12.89 -1.09 6.24
N LYS A 120 -13.85 -1.33 7.13
CA LYS A 120 -15.05 -2.15 6.89
C LYS A 120 -16.22 -1.27 6.46
#